data_AF-X1J2D9-F1
#
_entry.id   AF-X1J2D9-F1
#
_cell.length_a   1.000
_cell.length_b   1.000
_cell.length_c   1.000
_cell.angle_alpha   90.00
_cell.angle_beta   90.00
_cell.angle_gamma   90.00
#
_symmetry.space_group_name_H-M   'P 1'
#
loop_
_entity.id
_entity.type
_entity.pdbx_description
1 polymer ?
#
loop_
_entity_poly.entity_id
_entity_poly.type
_entity_poly.pdbx_seq_one_letter_code
_entity_poly.pdbx_strand_id
1 'polypeptide(L)'
;MTYDESDIMLSEQIISIINAVTRSFAHIEIPITINANPIHIETDITYIDYMGPGIIIFGLLILIPTSARIMVSDKEKGFMSRLLTTPAKPLDFILGYSLCLVVIAIIQIIIFVAAARGFGMDIVGNLWLAFLIFLLTGLCSIGIGMVVASLSKTENQAEPLCWLFSMPLAMLSGCWFSIDMLPSYLR
;
A
#
# COMPACT_ATOMS: atom_id res chain seq x y z
N MET A 1 -20.99 26.11 5.51
CA MET A 1 -21.71 25.38 4.45
C MET A 1 -20.66 25.05 3.42
N THR A 2 -20.11 23.84 3.54
CA THR A 2 -18.86 23.40 2.92
C THR A 2 -19.04 23.32 1.41
N TYR A 3 -18.17 24.01 0.66
CA TYR A 3 -18.16 24.02 -0.79
C TYR A 3 -17.57 22.69 -1.28
N ASP A 4 -18.42 21.89 -1.93
CA ASP A 4 -18.10 20.58 -2.50
C ASP A 4 -17.80 20.78 -4.01
N GLU A 5 -16.55 20.60 -4.41
CA GLU A 5 -16.09 20.75 -5.81
C GLU A 5 -16.44 19.54 -6.70
N SER A 6 -17.22 18.57 -6.22
CA SER A 6 -17.65 17.41 -7.02
C SER A 6 -18.97 17.60 -7.78
N ASP A 7 -19.72 18.69 -7.53
CA ASP A 7 -20.97 19.00 -8.24
C ASP A 7 -20.73 19.77 -9.53
N ILE A 8 -20.34 19.04 -10.59
CA ILE A 8 -20.12 19.53 -11.97
C ILE A 8 -21.35 20.32 -12.48
N MET A 9 -22.56 19.95 -12.02
CA MET A 9 -23.82 20.63 -12.35
C MET A 9 -23.94 22.04 -11.77
N LEU A 10 -23.41 22.27 -10.56
CA LEU A 10 -23.48 23.58 -9.90
C LEU A 10 -22.51 24.58 -10.53
N SER A 11 -21.31 24.14 -10.94
CA SER A 11 -20.36 25.00 -11.65
C SER A 11 -20.89 25.44 -13.02
N GLU A 12 -21.55 24.56 -13.78
CA GLU A 12 -22.15 24.93 -15.07
C GLU A 12 -23.33 25.90 -14.90
N GLN A 13 -24.17 25.68 -13.88
CA GLN A 13 -25.28 26.60 -13.61
C GLN A 13 -24.81 27.99 -13.20
N ILE A 14 -23.76 28.09 -12.36
CA ILE A 14 -23.21 29.38 -11.93
C ILE A 14 -22.64 30.16 -13.11
N ILE A 15 -21.91 29.50 -14.02
CA ILE A 15 -21.36 30.15 -15.24
C ILE A 15 -22.50 30.63 -16.15
N SER A 16 -23.59 29.87 -16.26
CA SER A 16 -24.76 30.27 -17.07
C SER A 16 -25.46 31.50 -16.50
N ILE A 17 -25.59 31.61 -15.17
CA ILE A 17 -26.22 32.74 -14.48
C ILE A 17 -25.34 33.98 -14.59
N ILE A 18 -24.02 33.84 -14.41
CA ILE A 18 -23.07 34.96 -14.56
C ILE A 18 -23.08 35.48 -15.99
N ASN A 19 -23.11 34.61 -17.01
CA ASN A 19 -23.21 35.02 -18.40
C ASN A 19 -24.58 35.64 -18.74
N ALA A 20 -25.69 35.14 -18.18
CA ALA A 20 -27.02 35.72 -18.39
C ALA A 20 -27.16 37.11 -17.74
N VAL A 21 -26.64 37.28 -16.53
CA VAL A 21 -26.63 38.57 -15.82
C VAL A 21 -25.70 39.56 -16.52
N THR A 22 -24.52 39.12 -16.94
CA THR A 22 -23.55 39.99 -17.65
C THR A 22 -24.09 40.46 -19.01
N ARG A 23 -24.79 39.59 -19.76
CA ARG A 23 -25.49 39.97 -21.02
C ARG A 23 -26.62 40.98 -20.81
N SER A 24 -27.29 40.93 -19.66
CA SER A 24 -28.37 41.87 -19.31
C SER A 24 -27.84 43.27 -18.97
N PHE A 25 -26.67 43.36 -18.32
CA PHE A 25 -26.13 44.63 -17.83
C PHE A 25 -25.13 45.32 -18.76
N ALA A 26 -24.38 44.57 -19.58
CA ALA A 26 -23.43 45.13 -20.54
C ALA A 26 -23.81 44.65 -21.94
N HIS A 27 -24.47 45.50 -22.74
CA HIS A 27 -24.74 45.28 -24.17
C HIS A 27 -23.45 45.29 -25.02
N ILE A 28 -22.41 44.58 -24.58
CA ILE A 28 -21.11 44.43 -25.24
C ILE A 28 -20.75 42.95 -25.16
N GLU A 29 -20.69 42.30 -26.32
CA GLU A 29 -20.21 40.92 -26.45
C GLU A 29 -18.70 40.89 -26.17
N ILE A 30 -18.33 40.53 -24.95
CA ILE A 30 -16.94 40.28 -24.58
C ILE A 30 -16.57 38.91 -25.17
N PRO A 31 -15.52 38.79 -26.01
CA PRO A 31 -15.10 37.51 -26.59
C PRO A 31 -14.24 36.73 -25.60
N ILE A 32 -14.62 36.72 -24.32
CA ILE A 32 -13.94 35.90 -23.31
C ILE A 32 -14.82 34.68 -23.14
N THR A 33 -14.61 33.72 -24.04
CA THR A 33 -14.94 32.34 -23.76
C THR A 33 -14.10 31.95 -22.55
N ILE A 34 -14.70 31.96 -21.36
CA ILE A 34 -14.21 31.18 -20.23
C ILE A 34 -14.33 29.74 -20.71
N ASN A 35 -13.32 29.31 -21.45
CA ASN A 35 -13.14 27.94 -21.85
C ASN A 35 -12.74 27.24 -20.56
N ALA A 36 -13.76 26.81 -19.82
CA ALA A 36 -13.64 25.66 -18.94
C ALA A 36 -13.40 24.45 -19.85
N ASN A 37 -12.29 24.46 -20.58
CA ASN A 37 -11.63 23.22 -20.92
C ASN A 37 -11.08 22.83 -19.55
N PRO A 38 -11.69 21.87 -18.82
CA PRO A 38 -10.94 21.22 -17.78
C PRO A 38 -9.65 20.83 -18.49
N ILE A 39 -8.52 21.26 -17.94
CA ILE A 39 -7.24 20.81 -18.41
C ILE A 39 -7.31 19.31 -18.12
N HIS A 40 -7.82 18.53 -19.09
CA HIS A 40 -7.65 17.10 -19.17
C HIS A 40 -6.15 16.99 -19.39
N ILE A 41 -5.42 17.06 -18.27
CA ILE A 41 -4.14 16.44 -18.21
C ILE A 41 -4.50 15.00 -18.50
N GLU A 42 -4.31 14.58 -19.75
CA GLU A 42 -4.13 13.18 -20.12
C GLU A 42 -2.86 12.71 -19.40
N THR A 43 -2.91 12.68 -18.07
CA THR A 43 -2.15 11.75 -17.27
C THR A 43 -2.82 10.41 -17.52
N ASP A 44 -2.56 9.84 -18.69
CA ASP A 44 -2.76 8.43 -18.99
C ASP A 44 -1.72 7.59 -18.19
N ILE A 45 -1.52 7.95 -16.93
CA ILE A 45 -1.13 6.99 -15.91
C ILE A 45 -2.44 6.31 -15.54
N THR A 46 -2.64 5.12 -16.09
CA THR A 46 -3.82 4.34 -15.74
C THR A 46 -3.85 4.24 -14.21
N TYR A 47 -5.00 4.47 -13.57
CA TYR A 47 -5.17 4.37 -12.11
C TYR A 47 -4.55 3.09 -11.52
N ILE A 48 -4.46 2.04 -12.34
CA ILE A 48 -3.79 0.77 -12.07
C ILE A 48 -2.26 0.87 -11.91
N ASP A 49 -1.57 1.71 -12.69
CA ASP A 49 -0.11 1.90 -12.61
C ASP A 49 0.26 2.66 -11.33
N TYR A 50 -0.64 3.55 -10.89
CA TYR A 50 -0.49 4.29 -9.66
C TYR A 50 -0.74 3.43 -8.41
N MET A 51 -1.84 2.68 -8.39
CA MET A 51 -2.18 1.80 -7.26
C MET A 51 -1.38 0.50 -7.21
N GLY A 52 -0.89 0.03 -8.35
CA GLY A 52 -0.15 -1.22 -8.52
C GLY A 52 0.94 -1.45 -7.47
N PRO A 53 1.98 -0.58 -7.40
CA PRO A 53 3.04 -0.75 -6.40
C PRO A 53 2.53 -0.71 -4.96
N GLY A 54 1.51 0.11 -4.68
CA GLY A 54 0.87 0.19 -3.36
C GLY A 54 0.23 -1.14 -2.93
N ILE A 55 -0.50 -1.80 -3.83
CA ILE A 55 -1.13 -3.10 -3.58
C ILE A 55 -0.07 -4.18 -3.32
N ILE A 56 1.04 -4.16 -4.07
CA ILE A 56 2.15 -5.10 -3.87
C ILE A 56 2.76 -4.94 -2.47
N ILE A 57 3.03 -3.69 -2.05
CA ILE A 57 3.58 -3.40 -0.72
C ILE A 57 2.59 -3.83 0.37
N PHE A 58 1.31 -3.55 0.20
CA PHE A 58 0.29 -4.00 1.14
C PHE A 58 0.25 -5.53 1.27
N GLY A 59 0.35 -6.25 0.16
CA GLY A 59 0.48 -7.71 0.15
C GLY A 59 1.70 -8.20 0.93
N LEU A 60 2.84 -7.50 0.81
CA LEU A 60 4.05 -7.81 1.57
C LEU A 60 3.93 -7.47 3.06
N LEU A 61 3.10 -6.50 3.46
CA LEU A 61 2.84 -6.23 4.87
C LEU A 61 1.99 -7.31 5.53
N ILE A 62 1.14 -8.02 4.77
CA ILE A 62 0.39 -9.20 5.26
C ILE A 62 1.33 -10.36 5.65
N LEU A 63 2.61 -10.34 5.25
CA LEU A 63 3.61 -11.29 5.77
C LEU A 63 3.87 -11.09 7.28
N ILE A 64 3.62 -9.92 7.85
CA ILE A 64 3.78 -9.64 9.29
C ILE A 64 2.86 -10.57 10.12
N PRO A 65 1.52 -10.52 10.00
CA PRO A 65 0.64 -11.42 10.74
C PRO A 65 0.85 -12.88 10.36
N THR A 66 1.17 -13.17 9.09
CA THR A 66 1.40 -14.55 8.62
C THR A 66 2.61 -15.18 9.32
N SER A 67 3.77 -14.52 9.29
CA SER A 67 4.98 -15.00 9.94
C SER A 67 4.81 -15.11 11.46
N ALA A 68 4.12 -14.15 12.07
CA ALA A 68 3.86 -14.18 13.49
C ALA A 68 2.98 -15.37 13.89
N ARG A 69 1.91 -15.61 13.12
CA ARG A 69 0.97 -16.71 13.36
C ARG A 69 1.65 -18.06 13.28
N ILE A 70 2.40 -18.33 12.21
CA ILE A 70 3.07 -19.63 12.05
C ILE A 70 4.02 -19.86 13.25
N MET A 71 4.73 -18.81 13.71
CA MET A 71 5.72 -18.95 14.78
C MET A 71 5.04 -19.16 16.14
N VAL A 72 3.94 -18.47 16.40
CA VAL A 72 3.17 -18.61 17.64
C VAL A 72 2.43 -19.95 17.67
N SER A 73 1.89 -20.42 16.54
CA SER A 73 1.28 -21.75 16.41
C SER A 73 2.23 -22.86 16.82
N ASP A 74 3.50 -22.77 16.40
CA ASP A 74 4.53 -23.75 16.75
C ASP A 74 4.90 -23.68 18.24
N LYS A 75 4.94 -22.46 18.83
CA LYS A 75 5.13 -22.29 20.28
C LYS A 75 3.99 -22.91 21.08
N GLU A 76 2.74 -22.72 20.66
CA GLU A 76 1.54 -23.26 21.32
C GLU A 76 1.46 -24.78 21.27
N LYS A 77 1.88 -25.40 20.15
CA LYS A 77 1.92 -26.88 19.99
C LYS A 77 2.98 -27.57 20.87
N GLY A 78 3.64 -26.83 21.76
CA GLY A 78 4.66 -27.37 22.67
C GLY A 78 5.99 -27.66 21.97
N PHE A 79 6.25 -27.06 20.80
CA PHE A 79 7.52 -27.24 20.09
C PHE A 79 8.71 -26.78 20.94
N MET A 80 8.55 -25.71 21.74
CA MET A 80 9.60 -25.24 22.64
C MET A 80 10.03 -26.32 23.65
N SER A 81 9.09 -27.13 24.16
CA SER A 81 9.37 -28.23 25.08
C SER A 81 10.07 -29.42 24.40
N ARG A 82 9.85 -29.62 23.09
CA ARG A 82 10.54 -30.65 22.28
C ARG A 82 11.88 -30.16 21.71
N LEU A 83 12.04 -28.84 21.55
CA LEU A 83 13.30 -28.23 21.14
C LEU A 83 14.35 -28.32 22.25
N LEU A 84 13.93 -28.18 23.51
CA LEU A 84 14.80 -28.34 24.69
C LEU A 84 15.37 -29.76 24.87
N THR A 85 14.76 -30.77 24.24
CA THR A 85 15.24 -32.17 24.29
C THR A 85 16.11 -32.55 23.08
N THR A 86 16.32 -31.64 22.13
CA THR A 86 17.14 -31.86 20.92
C THR A 86 18.37 -30.93 20.99
N PRO A 87 19.59 -31.37 20.62
CA PRO A 87 20.80 -30.54 20.67
C PRO A 87 20.87 -29.51 19.51
N ALA A 88 19.75 -28.86 19.18
CA ALA A 88 19.66 -27.84 18.15
C ALA A 88 19.88 -26.44 18.74
N LYS A 89 20.73 -25.63 18.11
CA LYS A 89 20.96 -24.25 18.55
C LYS A 89 19.73 -23.38 18.23
N PRO A 90 19.34 -22.44 19.10
CA PRO A 90 18.24 -21.50 18.83
C PRO A 90 18.44 -20.67 17.54
N LEU A 91 19.69 -20.39 17.18
CA LEU A 91 20.04 -19.63 15.97
C LEU A 91 19.72 -20.40 14.68
N ASP A 92 19.94 -21.72 14.66
CA ASP A 92 19.66 -22.54 13.47
C ASP A 92 18.15 -22.60 13.20
N PHE A 93 17.33 -22.54 14.25
CA PHE A 93 15.88 -22.45 14.12
C PHE A 93 15.43 -21.12 13.52
N ILE A 94 15.93 -19.99 14.04
CA ILE A 94 15.58 -18.66 13.53
C ILE A 94 16.03 -18.51 12.07
N LEU A 95 17.23 -19.00 11.73
CA LEU A 95 17.74 -18.97 10.36
C LEU A 95 16.90 -19.83 9.42
N GLY A 96 16.54 -21.07 9.81
CA GLY A 96 15.68 -21.93 8.99
C GLY A 96 14.29 -21.32 8.77
N TYR A 97 13.73 -20.71 9.81
CA TYR A 97 12.43 -20.07 9.76
C TYR A 97 12.43 -18.83 8.86
N SER A 98 13.42 -17.96 9.05
CA SER A 98 13.61 -16.77 8.22
C SER A 98 13.85 -17.15 6.77
N LEU A 99 14.66 -18.18 6.49
CA LEU A 99 14.93 -18.66 5.13
C LEU A 99 13.63 -19.13 4.44
N CYS A 100 12.81 -19.95 5.12
CA CYS A 100 11.52 -20.40 4.58
C CYS A 100 10.60 -19.22 4.27
N LEU A 101 10.50 -18.25 5.18
CA LEU A 101 9.67 -17.05 4.98
C LEU A 101 10.19 -16.16 3.85
N VAL A 102 11.50 -16.03 3.69
CA VAL A 102 12.11 -15.29 2.58
C VAL A 102 11.76 -15.95 1.23
N VAL A 103 11.79 -17.28 1.15
CA VAL A 103 11.36 -17.99 -0.06
C VAL A 103 9.89 -17.71 -0.36
N ILE A 104 9.01 -17.72 0.64
CA ILE A 104 7.59 -17.36 0.48
C ILE A 104 7.44 -15.92 0.00
N ALA A 105 8.19 -14.97 0.57
CA ALA A 105 8.17 -13.58 0.15
C ALA A 105 8.62 -13.41 -1.31
N ILE A 106 9.68 -14.11 -1.74
CA ILE A 106 10.15 -14.08 -3.13
C ILE A 106 9.07 -14.62 -4.08
N ILE A 107 8.45 -15.75 -3.74
CA ILE A 107 7.35 -16.32 -4.53
C ILE A 107 6.19 -15.33 -4.62
N GLN A 108 5.84 -14.69 -3.51
CA GLN A 108 4.78 -13.68 -3.46
C GLN A 108 5.08 -12.48 -4.36
N ILE A 109 6.32 -11.97 -4.35
CA ILE A 109 6.75 -10.88 -5.25
C ILE A 109 6.61 -11.30 -6.71
N ILE A 110 7.04 -12.52 -7.06
CA ILE A 110 6.93 -13.04 -8.44
C ILE A 110 5.46 -13.12 -8.88
N ILE A 111 4.58 -13.63 -8.01
CA ILE A 111 3.14 -13.71 -8.30
C ILE A 111 2.55 -12.32 -8.52
N PHE A 112 2.91 -11.34 -7.68
CA PHE A 112 2.44 -9.97 -7.84
C PHE A 112 2.94 -9.30 -9.11
N VAL A 113 4.21 -9.49 -9.48
CA VAL A 113 4.76 -8.97 -10.74
C VAL A 113 4.10 -9.63 -11.95
N ALA A 114 3.85 -10.94 -11.88
CA ALA A 114 3.13 -11.66 -12.93
C ALA A 114 1.68 -11.18 -13.06
N ALA A 115 1.00 -10.94 -11.94
CA ALA A 115 -0.35 -10.37 -11.92
C ALA A 115 -0.36 -8.96 -12.52
N ALA A 116 0.58 -8.09 -12.11
CA ALA A 116 0.70 -6.74 -12.65
C ALA A 116 0.86 -6.76 -14.19
N ARG A 117 1.71 -7.65 -14.72
CA ARG A 117 1.86 -7.87 -16.16
C ARG A 117 0.57 -8.34 -16.83
N GLY A 118 -0.19 -9.22 -16.18
CA GLY A 118 -1.47 -9.74 -16.67
C GLY A 118 -2.60 -8.71 -16.69
N PHE A 119 -2.55 -7.71 -15.81
CA PHE A 119 -3.47 -6.57 -15.78
C PHE A 119 -3.10 -5.44 -16.76
N GLY A 120 -2.04 -5.61 -17.57
CA GLY A 120 -1.62 -4.61 -18.53
C GLY A 120 -0.90 -3.41 -17.91
N MET A 121 -0.38 -3.55 -16.68
CA MET A 121 0.37 -2.51 -15.99
C MET A 121 1.74 -2.33 -16.68
N ASP A 122 2.01 -1.12 -17.17
CA ASP A 122 3.29 -0.81 -17.80
C ASP A 122 4.29 -0.45 -16.70
N ILE A 123 5.14 -1.41 -16.34
CA ILE A 123 6.24 -1.19 -15.40
C ILE A 123 7.32 -0.36 -16.11
N VAL A 124 7.14 0.96 -16.12
CA VAL A 124 8.11 1.91 -16.68
C VAL A 124 9.23 2.11 -15.64
N GLY A 125 10.29 1.31 -15.69
CA GLY A 125 11.44 1.43 -14.79
C GLY A 125 12.41 0.25 -14.77
N ASN A 126 13.42 0.32 -13.90
CA ASN A 126 14.34 -0.80 -13.68
C ASN A 126 13.69 -1.85 -12.76
N LEU A 127 13.22 -2.96 -13.34
CA LEU A 127 12.62 -4.09 -12.61
C LEU A 127 13.51 -4.60 -11.47
N TRP A 128 14.84 -4.53 -11.62
CA TRP A 128 15.77 -4.99 -10.59
C TRP A 128 15.71 -4.14 -9.32
N LEU A 129 15.62 -2.81 -9.45
CA LEU A 129 15.47 -1.93 -8.30
C LEU A 129 14.13 -2.16 -7.60
N ALA A 130 13.04 -2.29 -8.37
CA ALA A 130 11.73 -2.57 -7.80
C ALA A 130 11.74 -3.91 -7.03
N PHE A 131 12.32 -4.95 -7.61
CA PHE A 131 12.49 -6.24 -6.94
C PHE A 131 13.30 -6.12 -5.64
N LEU A 132 14.41 -5.38 -5.65
CA LEU A 132 15.23 -5.16 -4.46
C LEU A 132 14.45 -4.46 -3.35
N ILE A 133 13.66 -3.43 -3.68
CA ILE A 133 12.83 -2.70 -2.72
C ILE A 133 11.78 -3.63 -2.12
N PHE A 134 11.05 -4.37 -2.95
CA PHE A 134 10.05 -5.32 -2.49
C PHE A 134 10.65 -6.43 -1.61
N LEU A 135 11.83 -6.92 -1.97
CA LEU A 135 12.56 -7.88 -1.17
C LEU A 135 12.93 -7.31 0.19
N LEU A 136 13.45 -6.07 0.25
CA LEU A 136 13.80 -5.40 1.49
C LEU A 136 12.57 -5.16 2.38
N THR A 137 11.47 -4.72 1.78
CA THR A 137 10.17 -4.58 2.47
C THR A 137 9.70 -5.93 3.03
N GLY A 138 9.77 -7.00 2.25
CA GLY A 138 9.44 -8.35 2.71
C GLY A 138 10.31 -8.82 3.88
N LEU A 139 11.63 -8.58 3.82
CA LEU A 139 12.53 -8.90 4.94
C LEU A 139 12.18 -8.11 6.21
N CYS A 140 11.88 -6.81 6.08
CA CYS A 140 11.42 -6.00 7.21
C CYS A 140 10.11 -6.51 7.79
N SER A 141 9.13 -6.86 6.94
CA SER A 141 7.85 -7.45 7.37
C SER A 141 8.06 -8.74 8.17
N ILE A 142 8.93 -9.64 7.68
CA ILE A 142 9.27 -10.88 8.38
C ILE A 142 9.94 -10.59 9.73
N GLY A 143 10.87 -9.62 9.77
CA GLY A 143 11.52 -9.19 11.00
C GLY A 143 10.54 -8.70 12.05
N ILE A 144 9.60 -7.82 11.66
CA ILE A 144 8.56 -7.30 12.55
C ILE A 144 7.65 -8.43 13.04
N GLY A 145 7.21 -9.32 12.15
CA GLY A 145 6.36 -10.46 12.51
C GLY A 145 7.03 -11.41 13.51
N MET A 146 8.33 -11.69 13.34
CA MET A 146 9.11 -12.48 14.29
C MET A 146 9.24 -11.81 15.66
N VAL A 147 9.45 -10.49 15.71
CA VAL A 147 9.51 -9.74 16.98
C VAL A 147 8.16 -9.81 17.71
N VAL A 148 7.06 -9.62 16.98
CA VAL A 148 5.69 -9.71 17.55
C VAL A 148 5.39 -11.12 18.05
N ALA A 149 5.81 -12.16 17.32
CA ALA A 149 5.66 -13.55 17.73
C ALA A 149 6.54 -13.93 18.93
N SER A 150 7.71 -13.31 19.09
CA SER A 150 8.52 -13.49 20.28
C SER A 150 7.80 -12.98 21.52
N LEU A 151 7.12 -11.83 21.41
CA LEU A 151 6.41 -11.18 22.51
C LEU A 151 5.06 -11.84 22.85
N SER A 152 4.43 -12.48 21.86
CA SER A 152 3.10 -13.07 22.00
C SER A 152 3.16 -14.53 22.48
N LYS A 153 2.15 -14.91 23.29
CA LYS A 153 2.01 -16.29 23.80
C LYS A 153 0.95 -17.10 23.06
N THR A 154 -0.06 -16.43 22.48
CA THR A 154 -1.16 -17.11 21.79
C THR A 154 -1.45 -16.53 20.42
N GLU A 155 -1.98 -17.36 19.49
CA GLU A 155 -2.34 -16.91 18.13
C GLU A 155 -3.33 -15.74 18.19
N ASN A 156 -4.36 -15.88 19.03
CA ASN A 156 -5.40 -14.87 19.23
C ASN A 156 -4.88 -13.54 19.80
N GLN A 157 -3.72 -13.52 20.47
CA GLN A 157 -3.09 -12.28 20.94
C GLN A 157 -2.16 -11.68 19.89
N ALA A 158 -1.46 -12.53 19.13
CA ALA A 158 -0.48 -12.11 18.14
C ALA A 158 -1.13 -11.43 16.92
N GLU A 159 -2.26 -11.96 16.46
CA GLU A 159 -2.95 -11.49 15.26
C GLU A 159 -3.41 -10.02 15.35
N PRO A 160 -4.17 -9.59 16.38
CA PRO A 160 -4.54 -8.17 16.53
C PRO A 160 -3.33 -7.26 16.78
N LEU A 161 -2.28 -7.76 17.44
CA LEU A 161 -1.06 -7.01 17.66
C LEU A 161 -0.31 -6.77 16.34
N CYS A 162 -0.24 -7.76 15.46
CA CYS A 162 0.34 -7.59 14.12
C CYS A 162 -0.44 -6.59 13.28
N TRP A 163 -1.77 -6.61 13.34
CA TRP A 163 -2.61 -5.63 12.64
C TRP A 163 -2.41 -4.21 13.15
N LEU A 164 -2.20 -4.04 14.46
CA LEU A 164 -1.89 -2.74 15.07
C LEU A 164 -0.59 -2.14 14.52
N PHE A 165 0.41 -2.95 14.17
CA PHE A 165 1.64 -2.48 13.51
C PHE A 165 1.49 -2.36 11.99
N SER A 166 0.84 -3.33 11.36
CA SER A 166 0.72 -3.41 9.89
C SER A 166 -0.12 -2.27 9.32
N MET A 167 -1.16 -1.82 10.04
CA MET A 167 -2.02 -0.72 9.59
C MET A 167 -1.27 0.62 9.46
N PRO A 168 -0.57 1.13 10.49
CA PRO A 168 0.27 2.32 10.36
C PRO A 168 1.33 2.21 9.27
N LEU A 169 2.00 1.05 9.17
CA LEU A 169 3.01 0.78 8.12
C LEU A 169 2.39 0.85 6.72
N ALA A 170 1.19 0.31 6.55
CA ALA A 170 0.47 0.36 5.28
C ALA A 170 0.05 1.79 4.93
N MET A 171 -0.42 2.57 5.91
CA MET A 171 -0.72 3.99 5.70
C MET A 171 0.53 4.80 5.31
N LEU A 172 1.68 4.56 5.95
CA LEU A 172 2.96 5.19 5.61
C LEU A 172 3.51 4.75 4.24
N SER A 173 3.17 3.55 3.78
CA SER A 173 3.66 3.02 2.50
C SER A 173 3.07 3.72 1.28
N GLY A 174 2.08 4.60 1.47
CA GLY A 174 1.41 5.28 0.36
C GLY A 174 0.52 4.37 -0.49
N CYS A 175 0.17 3.16 -0.01
CA CYS A 175 -0.70 2.26 -0.77
C CYS A 175 -2.14 2.76 -0.93
N TRP A 176 -2.61 3.56 0.04
CA TRP A 176 -3.94 4.19 0.02
C TRP A 176 -3.91 5.69 -0.21
N PHE A 177 -2.78 6.35 0.03
CA PHE A 177 -2.63 7.79 -0.08
C PHE A 177 -1.45 8.14 -0.96
N SER A 178 -1.64 9.09 -1.87
CA SER A 178 -0.52 9.59 -2.64
C SER A 178 0.50 10.27 -1.76
N ILE A 179 1.77 9.84 -1.88
CA ILE A 179 2.89 10.46 -1.16
C ILE A 179 3.02 11.95 -1.50
N ASP A 180 2.50 12.36 -2.67
CA ASP A 180 2.41 13.76 -3.09
C ASP A 180 1.40 14.60 -2.30
N MET A 181 0.44 13.96 -1.61
CA MET A 181 -0.50 14.63 -0.70
C MET A 181 0.02 14.73 0.74
N LEU A 182 1.14 14.08 1.08
CA LEU A 182 1.72 14.17 2.43
C LEU A 182 2.49 15.50 2.59
N PRO A 183 2.27 16.26 3.68
CA PRO A 183 3.02 17.48 3.95
C PRO A 183 4.52 17.17 4.08
N SER A 184 5.40 18.11 3.72
CA SER A 184 6.85 17.90 3.52
C SER A 184 7.61 17.23 4.68
N TYR A 185 7.06 17.19 5.89
CA TYR A 185 7.64 16.51 7.05
C TYR A 185 7.39 15.00 7.09
N LEU A 186 6.47 14.48 6.27
CA LEU A 186 6.06 13.05 6.20
C LEU A 186 6.41 12.38 4.85
N ARG A 187 7.05 13.12 3.94
CA ARG A 187 7.60 12.61 2.67
C ARG A 187 8.97 11.97 2.90
#